data_AF-A0A499UPZ6-F1
#
_entry.id   AF-A0A499UPZ6-F1
#
_cell.length_a   1.000
_cell.length_b   1.000
_cell.length_c   1.000
_cell.angle_alpha   90.00
_cell.angle_beta   90.00
_cell.angle_gamma   90.00
#
_symmetry.space_group_name_H-M   'P 1'
#
loop_
_entity.id
_entity.type
_entity.pdbx_description
1 polymer ?
#
loop_
_entity_poly.entity_id
_entity_poly.type
_entity_poly.pdbx_seq_one_letter_code
_entity_poly.pdbx_strand_id
1 'polypeptide(L)' 'MPEVLPAASPLYDCDNALITPHIAGSKSGELRRLADLAIGEIENYVTGRDFAHPVRPEILDRSA' A
#
# COMPACT_ATOMS: atom_id res chain seq x y z
N MET A 1 -10.76 6.30 -6.07
CA MET A 1 -10.95 6.21 -7.53
C MET A 1 -10.06 5.09 -8.03
N PRO A 2 -10.48 4.19 -8.92
CA PRO A 2 -9.58 3.13 -9.36
C PRO A 2 -8.46 3.73 -10.21
N GLU A 3 -7.23 3.28 -9.95
CA GLU A 3 -6.04 3.58 -10.74
C GLU A 3 -5.99 2.61 -11.92
N VAL A 4 -6.89 2.82 -12.88
CA VAL A 4 -7.02 1.97 -14.06
C VAL A 4 -5.95 2.36 -15.07
N LEU A 5 -5.33 1.35 -15.71
CA LEU A 5 -4.42 1.59 -16.82
C LEU A 5 -5.14 2.34 -17.96
N PRO A 6 -4.42 3.13 -18.77
CA PRO A 6 -4.97 3.68 -20.00
C PRO A 6 -5.59 2.57 -20.85
N ALA A 7 -6.76 2.83 -21.46
CA ALA A 7 -7.48 1.82 -22.24
C ALA A 7 -6.65 1.25 -23.40
N ALA A 8 -5.72 2.03 -23.96
CA ALA A 8 -4.80 1.62 -25.02
C ALA A 8 -3.48 1.00 -24.49
N SER A 9 -3.42 0.61 -23.21
CA SER A 9 -2.21 0.03 -22.62
C SER A 9 -1.87 -1.31 -23.29
N PRO A 10 -0.63 -1.51 -23.76
CA PRO A 10 -0.22 -2.76 -24.40
C PRO A 10 -0.20 -3.94 -23.41
N LEU A 11 -0.29 -3.68 -22.10
CA LEU A 11 -0.38 -4.72 -21.08
C LEU A 11 -1.69 -5.52 -21.17
N TYR A 12 -2.75 -4.96 -21.77
CA TYR A 12 -4.01 -5.70 -21.96
C TYR A 12 -3.90 -6.82 -23.00
N ASP A 13 -2.99 -6.67 -23.98
CA ASP A 13 -2.78 -7.65 -25.06
C ASP A 13 -1.56 -8.56 -24.83
N CYS A 14 -0.92 -8.46 -23.65
CA CYS A 14 0.33 -9.13 -23.33
C CYS A 14 0.07 -10.53 -22.72
N ASP A 15 0.36 -11.61 -23.46
CA ASP A 15 0.09 -13.00 -23.05
C ASP A 15 0.77 -13.43 -21.74
N ASN A 16 1.89 -12.77 -21.38
CA ASN A 16 2.65 -13.06 -20.18
C ASN A 16 2.35 -12.09 -19.02
N ALA A 17 1.26 -11.32 -19.08
CA ALA A 17 0.83 -10.40 -18.03
C ALA A 17 -0.53 -10.78 -17.43
N LEU A 18 -0.62 -10.73 -16.10
CA LEU A 18 -1.89 -10.83 -15.36
C LEU A 18 -2.17 -9.51 -14.64
N ILE A 19 -3.18 -8.77 -15.09
CA ILE A 19 -3.56 -7.48 -14.51
C ILE A 19 -4.58 -7.72 -13.39
N THR A 20 -4.32 -7.18 -12.20
CA THR A 20 -5.25 -7.23 -11.07
C THR A 20 -5.63 -5.82 -10.61
N PRO A 21 -6.89 -5.57 -10.20
CA PRO A 21 -7.39 -4.21 -9.97
C PRO A 21 -7.00 -3.62 -8.60
N HIS A 22 -5.70 -3.54 -8.28
CA HIS A 22 -5.17 -3.03 -7.00
C HIS A 22 -5.87 -3.61 -5.75
N ILE A 23 -6.22 -4.90 -5.79
CA ILE A 23 -6.93 -5.60 -4.71
C ILE A 23 -6.04 -6.47 -3.83
N ALA A 24 -4.72 -6.48 -4.06
CA ALA A 24 -3.81 -7.41 -3.39
C ALA A 24 -3.81 -7.25 -1.86
N GLY A 25 -3.83 -6.01 -1.34
CA GLY A 25 -3.83 -5.70 0.10
C GLY A 25 -5.20 -5.45 0.73
N SER A 26 -6.29 -5.52 -0.03
CA SER A 26 -7.63 -5.08 0.41
C SER A 26 -8.61 -6.23 0.70
N LYS A 27 -8.10 -7.43 0.98
CA LYS A 27 -8.94 -8.62 1.19
C LYS A 27 -9.26 -8.80 2.68
N SER A 28 -10.53 -9.06 3.00
CA SER A 28 -10.97 -9.47 4.34
C SER A 28 -10.55 -8.48 5.45
N GLY A 29 -10.03 -8.97 6.58
CA GLY A 29 -9.63 -8.17 7.74
C GLY A 29 -8.41 -7.27 7.55
N GLU A 30 -7.74 -7.31 6.38
CA GLU A 30 -6.54 -6.50 6.16
C GLU A 30 -6.83 -5.00 6.23
N LEU A 31 -8.00 -4.53 5.76
CA LEU A 31 -8.35 -3.13 5.90
C LEU A 31 -8.44 -2.70 7.38
N ARG A 32 -9.02 -3.55 8.24
CA ARG A 32 -9.07 -3.30 9.68
C ARG A 32 -7.67 -3.32 10.28
N ARG A 33 -6.86 -4.32 9.94
CA ARG A 33 -5.48 -4.48 10.42
C ARG A 33 -4.61 -3.27 10.07
N LEU A 34 -4.72 -2.77 8.84
CA LEU A 34 -4.01 -1.57 8.38
C LEU A 34 -4.50 -0.32 9.09
N ALA A 35 -5.81 -0.19 9.33
CA ALA A 35 -6.36 0.93 10.08
C ALA A 35 -5.88 0.94 11.54
N ASP A 36 -5.93 -0.21 12.21
CA ASP A 36 -5.48 -0.35 13.60
C ASP A 36 -3.98 -0.02 13.72
N LEU A 37 -3.16 -0.46 12.76
CA LEU A 37 -1.73 -0.13 12.71
C LEU A 37 -1.51 1.38 12.51
N ALA A 38 -2.21 2.00 11.56
CA ALA A 38 -2.07 3.43 11.30
C ALA A 38 -2.51 4.29 12.50
N ILE A 39 -3.59 3.91 13.18
CA ILE A 39 -4.06 4.59 14.39
C ILE A 39 -3.01 4.49 15.51
N GLY A 40 -2.43 3.30 15.74
CA GLY A 40 -1.39 3.14 16.76
C GLY A 40 -0.15 4.01 16.52
N GLU A 41 0.26 4.18 15.26
CA GLU A 41 1.36 5.08 14.91
C GLU A 41 1.01 6.56 15.17
N ILE A 42 -0.23 6.97 14.85
CA ILE A 42 -0.72 8.33 15.16
C ILE A 42 -0.72 8.57 16.67
N GLU A 43 -1.19 7.60 17.45
CA GLU A 43 -1.19 7.67 18.92
C GLU A 43 0.22 7.84 19.49
N ASN A 44 1.20 7.10 18.98
CA ASN A 44 2.60 7.27 19.36
C ASN A 44 3.09 8.69 19.03
N TYR A 45 2.86 9.14 17.81
CA TYR A 45 3.27 10.47 17.36
C TYR A 45 2.71 11.60 18.23
N VAL A 46 1.40 11.61 18.50
CA VAL A 46 0.76 12.67 19.29
C VAL A 46 1.15 12.64 20.78
N THR A 47 1.65 11.50 21.26
CA THR A 47 2.15 11.34 22.64
C THR A 47 3.67 11.53 22.76
N GLY A 48 4.36 11.89 21.67
CA GLY A 48 5.80 12.09 21.66
C GLY A 48 6.61 10.79 21.79
N ARG A 49 6.00 9.64 21.51
CA ARG A 49 6.68 8.34 21.43
C ARG A 49 7.15 8.08 20.00
N ASP A 50 8.21 7.29 19.86
CA ASP A 50 8.71 6.87 18.56
C ASP A 50 7.69 5.99 17.83
N PHE A 51 7.73 6.01 16.50
CA PHE A 51 6.96 5.10 15.66
C PHE A 51 7.38 3.65 15.92
N ALA A 52 6.42 2.72 16.00
CA ALA A 52 6.72 1.30 16.15
C ALA A 52 7.24 0.70 14.83
N HIS A 53 6.76 1.21 13.70
CA HIS A 53 7.15 0.80 12.34
C HIS A 53 7.57 2.02 11.50
N PRO A 54 8.72 2.67 11.80
CA PRO A 54 9.13 3.87 11.11
C PRO A 54 9.47 3.58 9.64
N VAL A 55 8.94 4.41 8.74
CA VAL A 55 9.41 4.48 7.36
C VAL A 55 10.73 5.24 7.37
N ARG A 56 11.81 4.57 7.00
CA ARG A 56 13.16 5.14 7.00
C ARG A 56 13.49 5.72 5.63
N PRO A 57 13.81 7.02 5.50
CA PRO A 57 14.14 7.62 4.21
C PRO A 57 15.26 6.90 3.46
N GLU A 58 16.26 6.38 4.18
CA GLU A 58 17.44 5.74 3.60
C GLU A 58 17.16 4.41 2.88
N ILE A 59 15.96 3.85 3.04
CA ILE A 59 15.54 2.59 2.39
C ILE A 59 14.42 2.78 1.37
N LEU A 60 13.91 3.99 1.18
CA LEU A 60 12.80 4.27 0.26
C LEU A 60 13.14 3.94 -1.19
N ASP A 61 14.38 4.14 -1.62
CA ASP A 61 14.83 3.80 -2.97
C ASP A 61 14.77 2.28 -3.26
N ARG A 62 14.55 1.46 -2.24
CA ARG A 62 14.47 -0.01 -2.32
C ARG A 62 13.07 -0.56 -2.02
N SER A 63 12.10 0.31 -1.74
CA SER A 63 10.72 -0.12 -1.49
C SER A 63 9.93 -0.14 -2.78
N ALA A 64 9.55 -1.35 -3.20
CA ALA A 64 8.60 -1.74 -4.27
C ALA A 64 8.74 -1.01 -5.62
#